data_AF-A0A517MB16-F1
#
_entry.id   AF-A0A517MB16-F1
#
_cell.length_a   1.000
_cell.length_b   1.000
_cell.length_c   1.000
_cell.angle_alpha   90.00
_cell.angle_beta   90.00
_cell.angle_gamma   90.00
#
_symmetry.space_group_name_H-M   'P 1'
#
loop_
_entity.id
_entity.type
_entity.pdbx_description
1 polymer ?
#
loop_
_entity_poly.entity_id
_entity_poly.type
_entity_poly.pdbx_seq_one_letter_code
_entity_poly.pdbx_strand_id
1 'polypeptide(L)'
;MNWDTILGLYNYWIVIFLMMTGFYVVIARENLIKTVIGLNLFQTSVFLLYITMGKVKDGTAPIIPRAIAESHSAAHDTHHSAEAGHAIAETADTVATAAAPIAEHAANAAGAVDGVIYSNPLPSVLMLTAIVVGIATTAVALALVVRIREEFGTIDEDEILALDNQS
;
A
#
# COMPACT_ATOMS: atom_id res chain seq x y z
N MET A 1 19.42 -24.78 -10.08
CA MET A 1 18.44 -23.67 -10.19
C MET A 1 17.09 -24.26 -9.87
N ASN A 2 16.53 -23.97 -8.70
CA ASN A 2 15.27 -24.57 -8.26
C ASN A 2 14.12 -23.92 -9.04
N TRP A 3 13.16 -24.72 -9.52
CA TRP A 3 12.00 -24.22 -10.28
C TRP A 3 11.16 -23.23 -9.48
N ASP A 4 11.18 -23.30 -8.15
CA ASP A 4 10.54 -22.34 -7.23
C ASP A 4 11.19 -20.94 -7.28
N THR A 5 12.51 -20.88 -7.49
CA THR A 5 13.23 -19.61 -7.63
C THR A 5 12.90 -18.94 -8.96
N ILE A 6 12.71 -19.74 -10.01
CA ILE A 6 12.34 -19.27 -11.36
C ILE A 6 10.90 -18.72 -11.34
N LEU A 7 9.97 -19.41 -10.68
CA LEU A 7 8.59 -18.93 -10.50
C LEU A 7 8.51 -17.66 -9.64
N GLY A 8 9.39 -17.51 -8.65
CA GLY A 8 9.51 -16.29 -7.86
C GLY A 8 10.03 -15.09 -8.66
N LEU A 9 10.94 -15.31 -9.62
CA LEU A 9 11.52 -14.27 -10.47
C LEU A 9 10.67 -13.93 -11.70
N TYR A 10 9.80 -14.83 -12.15
CA TYR A 10 8.99 -14.66 -13.36
C TYR A 10 8.15 -13.37 -13.36
N ASN A 11 7.53 -13.05 -12.22
CA ASN A 11 6.75 -11.81 -12.08
C ASN A 11 7.62 -10.56 -12.25
N TYR A 12 8.84 -10.56 -11.72
CA TYR A 12 9.76 -9.42 -11.86
C TYR A 12 10.25 -9.27 -13.30
N TRP A 13 10.50 -10.37 -14.01
CA TRP A 13 10.92 -10.34 -15.41
C TRP A 13 9.85 -9.70 -16.29
N ILE A 14 8.59 -10.11 -16.16
CA ILE A 14 7.47 -9.51 -16.91
C ILE A 14 7.38 -8.01 -16.64
N VAL A 15 7.47 -7.61 -15.37
CA VAL A 15 7.37 -6.19 -14.99
C VAL A 15 8.54 -5.39 -15.56
N ILE A 16 9.77 -5.89 -15.52
CA ILE A 16 10.94 -5.20 -16.08
C ILE A 16 10.80 -5.04 -17.59
N PHE A 17 10.35 -6.07 -18.31
CA PHE A 17 10.09 -5.98 -19.76
C PHE A 17 8.97 -4.98 -20.06
N LEU A 18 7.90 -4.98 -19.27
CA LEU A 18 6.79 -4.03 -19.42
C LEU A 18 7.25 -2.59 -19.14
N MET A 19 8.10 -2.39 -18.14
CA MET A 19 8.67 -1.10 -17.77
C MET A 19 9.61 -0.57 -18.86
N MET A 20 10.47 -1.42 -19.40
CA MET A 20 11.30 -1.08 -20.56
C MET A 20 10.46 -0.75 -21.79
N THR A 21 9.36 -1.46 -22.02
CA THR A 21 8.44 -1.16 -23.12
C THR A 21 7.79 0.22 -22.94
N GLY A 22 7.34 0.56 -21.73
CA GLY A 22 6.76 1.89 -21.44
C GLY A 22 7.77 3.02 -21.67
N PHE A 23 8.99 2.89 -21.15
CA PHE A 23 10.04 3.88 -21.35
C PHE A 23 10.50 3.97 -22.81
N TYR A 24 10.54 2.84 -23.52
CA TYR A 24 10.84 2.80 -24.95
C TYR A 24 9.83 3.61 -25.77
N VAL A 25 8.53 3.49 -25.47
CA VAL A 25 7.48 4.27 -26.16
C VAL A 25 7.63 5.78 -25.90
N VAL A 26 8.11 6.20 -24.73
CA VAL A 26 8.35 7.62 -24.43
C VAL A 26 9.50 8.19 -25.26
N ILE A 27 10.57 7.43 -25.48
CA ILE A 27 11.74 7.91 -26.23
C ILE A 27 11.55 7.77 -27.76
N ALA A 28 10.86 6.74 -28.22
CA ALA A 28 10.82 6.37 -29.63
C ALA A 28 9.70 7.06 -30.44
N ARG A 29 9.00 8.05 -29.87
CA ARG A 29 7.81 8.66 -30.49
C ARG A 29 7.97 10.17 -30.63
N GLU A 30 7.91 10.62 -31.87
CA GLU A 30 7.90 12.04 -32.27
C GLU A 30 6.51 12.69 -32.08
N ASN A 31 5.49 11.94 -31.68
CA ASN A 31 4.13 12.46 -31.50
C ASN A 31 3.79 12.56 -30.02
N LEU A 32 3.39 13.77 -29.60
CA LEU A 32 3.12 14.11 -28.21
C LEU A 32 2.04 13.22 -27.57
N ILE A 33 1.00 12.83 -28.32
CA ILE A 33 -0.08 11.98 -27.78
C ILE A 33 0.43 10.57 -27.47
N LYS A 34 1.35 10.05 -28.30
CA LYS A 34 1.94 8.72 -28.12
C LYS A 34 2.89 8.72 -26.93
N THR A 35 3.60 9.83 -26.70
CA THR A 35 4.45 10.04 -25.53
C THR A 35 3.63 10.05 -24.23
N VAL A 36 2.47 10.70 -24.20
CA VAL A 36 1.55 10.65 -23.03
C VAL A 36 1.00 9.24 -22.78
N ILE A 37 0.67 8.49 -23.84
CA ILE A 37 0.25 7.08 -23.71
C ILE A 37 1.41 6.22 -23.18
N GLY A 38 2.63 6.45 -23.67
CA GLY A 38 3.85 5.78 -23.18
C GLY A 38 4.12 6.05 -21.70
N LEU A 39 3.94 7.30 -21.26
CA LEU A 39 4.10 7.70 -19.87
C LEU A 39 3.07 7.03 -18.95
N ASN A 40 1.81 6.92 -19.38
CA ASN A 40 0.75 6.19 -18.65
C ASN A 40 1.05 4.69 -18.54
N LEU A 41 1.58 4.08 -19.61
CA LEU A 41 2.00 2.68 -19.60
C LEU A 41 3.20 2.47 -18.65
N PHE A 42 4.17 3.38 -18.67
CA PHE A 42 5.31 3.36 -17.76
C PHE A 42 4.85 3.45 -16.30
N GLN A 43 3.95 4.38 -15.96
CA GLN A 43 3.39 4.51 -14.63
C GLN A 43 2.67 3.23 -14.16
N THR A 44 1.87 2.63 -15.03
CA THR A 44 1.17 1.36 -14.75
C THR A 44 2.14 0.21 -14.47
N SER A 45 3.29 0.17 -15.18
CA SER A 45 4.33 -0.83 -14.94
C SER A 45 5.00 -0.70 -13.57
N VAL A 46 5.22 0.53 -13.10
CA VAL A 46 5.76 0.80 -11.75
C VAL A 46 4.75 0.34 -10.69
N PHE A 47 3.45 0.50 -10.92
CA PHE A 47 2.42 -0.03 -10.01
C PHE A 47 2.49 -1.55 -9.91
N LEU A 48 2.66 -2.27 -11.02
CA LEU A 48 2.78 -3.73 -11.01
C LEU A 48 4.04 -4.22 -10.28
N LEU A 49 5.17 -3.49 -10.39
CA LEU A 49 6.38 -3.76 -9.60
C LEU A 49 6.08 -3.66 -8.10
N TYR A 50 5.36 -2.61 -7.73
CA TYR A 50 5.08 -2.27 -6.35
C TYR A 50 4.10 -3.25 -5.69
N ILE A 51 3.07 -3.70 -6.43
CA ILE A 51 2.17 -4.79 -5.99
C ILE A 51 2.95 -6.07 -5.77
N THR A 52 3.82 -6.43 -6.72
CA THR A 52 4.56 -7.70 -6.69
C THR A 52 5.51 -7.77 -5.49
N MET A 53 6.20 -6.68 -5.18
CA MET A 53 7.09 -6.60 -4.00
C MET A 53 6.31 -6.50 -2.68
N GLY A 54 5.13 -5.86 -2.69
CA GLY A 54 4.33 -5.60 -1.50
C GLY A 54 3.37 -6.72 -1.06
N LYS A 55 3.11 -7.71 -1.92
CA LYS A 55 2.14 -8.80 -1.64
C LYS A 55 2.74 -9.87 -0.73
N VAL A 56 2.34 -9.87 0.54
CA VAL A 56 2.66 -10.93 1.52
C VAL A 56 1.59 -12.03 1.44
N LYS A 57 2.00 -13.31 1.47
CA LYS A 57 1.07 -14.46 1.52
C LYS A 57 0.40 -14.49 2.90
N ASP A 58 -0.92 -14.71 2.93
CA ASP A 58 -1.76 -14.81 4.14
C ASP A 58 -1.87 -13.53 5.00
N GLY A 59 -1.55 -12.35 4.44
CA GLY A 59 -1.65 -11.06 5.13
C GLY A 59 -3.07 -10.52 5.26
N THR A 60 -3.60 -10.43 6.47
CA THR A 60 -4.88 -9.79 6.81
C THR A 60 -4.74 -8.27 6.93
N ALA A 61 -5.84 -7.53 6.73
CA ALA A 61 -5.85 -6.07 6.83
C ALA A 61 -5.40 -5.60 8.24
N PRO A 62 -4.52 -4.57 8.35
CA PRO A 62 -4.09 -3.98 9.62
C PRO A 62 -5.22 -3.27 10.42
N ILE A 63 -6.18 -4.04 10.94
CA ILE A 63 -7.30 -3.55 11.75
C ILE A 63 -7.26 -4.24 13.10
N ILE A 64 -7.29 -3.45 14.19
CA ILE A 64 -7.37 -3.98 15.55
C ILE A 64 -8.71 -4.73 15.70
N PRO A 65 -8.71 -6.03 16.06
CA PRO A 65 -9.94 -6.76 16.34
C PRO A 65 -10.72 -6.11 17.48
N ARG A 66 -12.05 -5.97 17.32
CA ARG A 66 -12.94 -5.30 18.28
C ARG A 66 -12.85 -5.88 19.70
N ALA A 67 -12.60 -7.18 19.82
CA ALA A 67 -12.44 -7.87 21.10
C ALA A 67 -11.28 -7.31 21.97
N ILE A 68 -10.20 -6.81 21.34
CA ILE A 68 -9.05 -6.21 22.05
C ILE A 68 -9.32 -4.71 22.36
N ALA A 69 -10.13 -4.05 21.54
CA ALA A 69 -10.56 -2.67 21.77
C ALA A 69 -11.49 -2.56 22.99
N GLU A 70 -12.38 -3.54 23.20
CA GLU A 70 -13.31 -3.59 24.33
C GLU A 70 -12.58 -3.82 25.68
N SER A 71 -11.56 -4.68 25.72
CA SER A 71 -10.76 -4.93 26.94
C SER A 71 -9.91 -3.72 27.37
N HIS A 72 -9.49 -2.87 26.42
CA HIS A 72 -8.79 -1.61 26.73
C HIS A 72 -9.72 -0.48 27.21
N SER A 73 -10.99 -0.48 26.77
CA SER A 73 -11.98 0.49 27.25
C SER A 73 -12.40 0.24 28.71
N ALA A 74 -12.47 -1.02 29.14
CA ALA A 74 -12.81 -1.40 30.51
C ALA A 74 -11.76 -0.99 31.56
N ALA A 75 -10.51 -0.76 31.13
CA ALA A 75 -9.41 -0.35 32.01
C ALA A 75 -9.39 1.17 32.27
N HIS A 76 -10.14 1.98 31.51
CA HIS A 76 -10.15 3.44 31.67
C HIS A 76 -11.31 3.95 32.57
N ASP A 77 -12.31 3.12 32.86
CA ASP A 77 -13.47 3.52 33.68
C ASP A 77 -13.32 3.20 35.19
N THR A 78 -12.25 2.54 35.64
CA THR A 78 -12.13 2.06 37.04
C THR A 78 -11.38 2.99 38.01
N HIS A 79 -11.09 4.25 37.63
CA HIS A 79 -10.36 5.19 38.51
C HIS A 79 -11.22 6.22 39.28
N HIS A 80 -12.55 6.06 39.31
CA HIS A 80 -13.42 6.90 40.13
C HIS A 80 -14.48 6.11 40.91
N SER A 81 -14.04 5.27 41.85
CA SER A 81 -14.69 5.11 43.17
C SER A 81 -14.13 3.89 43.91
N ALA A 82 -13.26 4.12 44.89
CA ALA A 82 -13.04 3.14 45.94
C ALA A 82 -12.67 3.89 47.22
N GLU A 83 -13.69 4.19 48.02
CA GLU A 83 -13.57 4.59 49.41
C GLU A 83 -12.87 3.49 50.22
N ALA A 84 -12.05 3.94 51.17
CA ALA A 84 -11.33 3.10 52.12
C ALA A 84 -12.27 2.49 53.17
N GLY A 85 -12.17 1.19 53.39
CA GLY A 85 -12.82 0.53 54.53
C GLY A 85 -12.53 -0.97 54.64
N HIS A 86 -11.54 -1.32 55.47
CA HIS A 86 -11.60 -2.35 56.54
C HIS A 86 -12.15 -3.76 56.17
N ALA A 87 -11.53 -4.93 56.43
CA ALA A 87 -10.33 -5.30 57.15
C ALA A 87 -10.09 -6.83 57.00
N ILE A 88 -8.87 -7.23 57.40
CA ILE A 88 -8.46 -8.49 58.04
C ILE A 88 -8.69 -9.85 57.35
N ALA A 89 -7.54 -10.40 56.93
CA ALA A 89 -7.07 -11.75 57.26
C ALA A 89 -7.97 -12.94 56.88
N GLU A 90 -7.75 -13.50 55.69
CA GLU A 90 -7.60 -14.94 55.39
C GLU A 90 -7.74 -15.17 53.88
N THR A 91 -6.68 -14.95 53.10
CA THR A 91 -6.65 -15.31 51.67
C THR A 91 -5.21 -15.56 51.22
N ALA A 92 -4.55 -16.58 51.79
CA ALA A 92 -3.34 -17.15 51.18
C ALA A 92 -3.69 -18.31 50.21
N ASP A 93 -4.89 -18.88 50.32
CA ASP A 93 -5.30 -20.08 49.55
C ASP A 93 -6.27 -19.77 48.40
N THR A 94 -6.95 -18.61 48.41
CA THR A 94 -7.84 -18.19 47.32
C THR A 94 -7.11 -17.43 46.19
N VAL A 95 -5.84 -17.07 46.38
CA VAL A 95 -4.99 -16.47 45.33
C VAL A 95 -4.50 -17.55 44.35
N ALA A 96 -4.41 -18.81 44.79
CA ALA A 96 -3.97 -19.92 43.94
C ALA A 96 -5.07 -20.45 43.00
N THR A 97 -6.34 -20.46 43.44
CA THR A 97 -7.47 -21.00 42.65
C THR A 97 -8.10 -19.99 41.70
N ALA A 98 -7.90 -18.69 41.92
CA ALA A 98 -8.28 -17.64 40.97
C ALA A 98 -7.28 -17.50 39.80
N ALA A 99 -6.07 -18.05 39.94
CA ALA A 99 -5.01 -17.99 38.93
C ALA A 99 -5.19 -19.00 37.77
N ALA A 100 -5.92 -20.09 38.01
CA ALA A 100 -6.17 -21.13 37.00
C ALA A 100 -7.06 -20.66 35.81
N PRO A 101 -8.23 -20.00 36.03
CA PRO A 101 -9.09 -19.59 34.91
C PRO A 101 -8.50 -18.41 34.11
N ILE A 102 -7.68 -17.55 34.71
CA ILE A 102 -6.99 -16.46 34.00
C ILE A 102 -5.80 -16.97 33.17
N ALA A 103 -5.12 -18.03 33.60
CA ALA A 103 -4.06 -18.67 32.83
C ALA A 103 -4.63 -19.42 31.60
N GLU A 104 -5.79 -20.06 31.74
CA GLU A 104 -6.48 -20.75 30.64
C GLU A 104 -7.09 -19.76 29.64
N HIS A 105 -7.67 -18.65 30.08
CA HIS A 105 -8.11 -17.57 29.20
C HIS A 105 -6.95 -16.80 28.56
N ALA A 106 -5.81 -16.64 29.26
CA ALA A 106 -4.59 -16.07 28.69
C ALA A 106 -3.95 -16.99 27.65
N ALA A 107 -4.01 -18.32 27.83
CA ALA A 107 -3.54 -19.29 26.86
C ALA A 107 -4.46 -19.38 25.63
N ASN A 108 -5.79 -19.32 25.82
CA ASN A 108 -6.76 -19.26 24.73
C ASN A 108 -6.71 -17.91 23.98
N ALA A 109 -6.41 -16.81 24.68
CA ALA A 109 -6.16 -15.52 24.05
C ALA A 109 -4.82 -15.51 23.29
N ALA A 110 -3.75 -16.07 23.85
CA ALA A 110 -2.46 -16.20 23.17
C ALA A 110 -2.56 -17.08 21.91
N GLY A 111 -3.33 -18.17 21.95
CA GLY A 111 -3.59 -19.04 20.80
C GLY A 111 -4.46 -18.40 19.69
N ALA A 112 -5.19 -17.33 19.99
CA ALA A 112 -5.98 -16.59 19.00
C ALA A 112 -5.21 -15.43 18.34
N VAL A 113 -4.10 -14.98 18.94
CA VAL A 113 -3.23 -13.93 18.38
C VAL A 113 -2.02 -14.52 17.64
N ASP A 114 -1.67 -15.78 17.89
CA ASP A 114 -0.56 -16.48 17.23
C ASP A 114 -0.99 -17.01 15.84
N GLY A 115 -1.01 -16.11 14.85
CA GLY A 115 -1.31 -16.48 13.46
C GLY A 115 -1.89 -15.38 12.59
N VAL A 116 -2.21 -14.20 13.15
CA VAL A 116 -2.69 -13.08 12.33
C VAL A 116 -1.48 -12.38 11.70
N ILE A 117 -1.07 -12.89 10.54
CA ILE A 117 -0.12 -12.21 9.68
C ILE A 117 -0.83 -10.97 9.13
N TYR A 118 -0.31 -9.78 9.44
CA TYR A 118 -0.81 -8.54 8.86
C TYR A 118 -0.09 -8.22 7.54
N SER A 119 -0.82 -7.68 6.57
CA SER A 119 -0.23 -7.15 5.34
C SER A 119 0.61 -5.89 5.64
N ASN A 120 1.72 -5.71 4.91
CA ASN A 120 2.55 -4.51 5.02
C ASN A 120 1.74 -3.27 4.55
N PRO A 121 1.56 -2.23 5.38
CA PRO A 121 0.80 -1.04 4.99
C PRO A 121 1.56 -0.13 4.02
N LEU A 122 2.90 -0.21 3.98
CA LEU A 122 3.73 0.70 3.18
C LEU A 122 3.40 0.65 1.68
N PRO A 123 3.26 -0.53 1.04
CA PRO A 123 2.95 -0.60 -0.38
C PRO A 123 1.57 -0.03 -0.76
N SER A 124 0.58 -0.20 0.11
CA SER A 124 -0.79 0.23 -0.19
C SER A 124 -0.94 1.75 -0.22
N VAL A 125 -0.32 2.45 0.73
CA VAL A 125 -0.39 3.91 0.82
C VAL A 125 0.42 4.56 -0.30
N LEU A 126 1.62 4.05 -0.55
CA LEU A 126 2.48 4.56 -1.62
C LEU A 126 1.90 4.30 -3.02
N MET A 127 1.04 3.30 -3.17
CA MET A 127 0.24 3.10 -4.38
C MET A 127 -0.85 4.16 -4.55
N LEU A 128 -1.61 4.44 -3.48
CA LEU A 128 -2.71 5.40 -3.54
C LEU A 128 -2.21 6.81 -3.88
N THR A 129 -1.11 7.23 -3.27
CA THR A 129 -0.49 8.53 -3.57
C THR A 129 0.05 8.57 -5.00
N ALA A 130 0.69 7.51 -5.47
CA ALA A 130 1.23 7.46 -6.82
C ALA A 130 0.14 7.43 -7.90
N ILE A 131 -1.02 6.81 -7.64
CA ILE A 131 -2.17 6.86 -8.55
C ILE A 131 -2.70 8.29 -8.69
N VAL A 132 -2.87 9.01 -7.58
CA VAL A 132 -3.38 10.40 -7.61
C VAL A 132 -2.40 11.32 -8.34
N VAL A 133 -1.11 11.23 -8.00
CA VAL A 133 -0.07 12.03 -8.67
C VAL A 133 -0.04 11.71 -10.16
N GLY A 134 -0.15 10.44 -10.54
CA GLY A 134 -0.12 10.03 -11.93
C GLY A 134 -1.33 10.43 -12.77
N ILE A 135 -2.53 10.42 -12.19
CA ILE A 135 -3.73 10.97 -12.85
C ILE A 135 -3.57 12.49 -13.01
N ALA A 136 -3.04 13.18 -12.00
CA ALA A 136 -2.81 14.63 -12.07
C ALA A 136 -1.77 15.01 -13.13
N THR A 137 -0.63 14.32 -13.18
CA THR A 137 0.40 14.57 -14.19
C THR A 137 -0.09 14.22 -15.60
N THR A 138 -0.88 13.16 -15.76
CA THR A 138 -1.51 12.82 -17.05
C THR A 138 -2.50 13.90 -17.50
N ALA A 139 -3.32 14.42 -16.59
CA ALA A 139 -4.24 15.51 -16.90
C ALA A 139 -3.49 16.77 -17.34
N VAL A 140 -2.41 17.12 -16.64
CA VAL A 140 -1.55 18.26 -17.02
C VAL A 140 -0.86 18.02 -18.36
N ALA A 141 -0.34 16.81 -18.60
CA ALA A 141 0.30 16.48 -19.87
C ALA A 141 -0.68 16.59 -21.04
N LEU A 142 -1.89 16.06 -20.92
CA LEU A 142 -2.93 16.21 -21.95
C LEU A 142 -3.35 17.67 -22.13
N ALA A 143 -3.48 18.44 -21.05
CA ALA A 143 -3.78 19.87 -21.14
C ALA A 143 -2.69 20.63 -21.91
N LEU A 144 -1.41 20.30 -21.69
CA LEU A 144 -0.29 20.85 -22.45
C LEU A 144 -0.35 20.44 -23.92
N VAL A 145 -0.63 19.17 -24.23
CA VAL A 145 -0.76 18.72 -25.63
C VAL A 145 -1.90 19.42 -26.36
N VAL A 146 -3.05 19.61 -25.70
CA VAL A 146 -4.17 20.38 -26.27
C VAL A 146 -3.76 21.83 -26.50
N ARG A 147 -3.07 22.45 -25.53
CA ARG A 147 -2.61 23.84 -25.66
C ARG A 147 -1.62 24.03 -26.81
N ILE A 148 -0.66 23.12 -26.96
CA ILE A 148 0.30 23.13 -28.06
C ILE A 148 -0.42 22.98 -29.41
N ARG A 149 -1.41 22.07 -29.48
CA ARG A 149 -2.21 21.88 -30.70
C ARG A 149 -3.01 23.13 -31.08
N GLU A 150 -3.52 23.89 -30.11
CA GLU A 150 -4.24 25.14 -30.37
C GLU A 150 -3.33 26.24 -30.96
N GLU A 151 -2.04 26.24 -30.57
CA GLU A 151 -1.07 27.27 -30.98
C GLU A 151 -0.35 26.92 -32.29
N PHE A 152 0.11 25.68 -32.44
CA PHE A 152 0.89 25.22 -33.60
C PHE A 152 0.05 24.48 -34.66
N GLY A 153 -1.19 24.09 -34.33
CA GLY A 153 -2.08 23.36 -35.24
C GLY A 153 -1.74 21.86 -35.43
N THR A 154 -0.60 21.41 -34.90
CA THR A 154 -0.10 20.03 -35.02
C THR A 154 0.30 19.46 -33.64
N ILE A 155 0.51 18.15 -33.60
CA ILE A 155 0.91 17.38 -32.39
C ILE A 155 2.20 16.58 -32.59
N ASP A 156 2.82 16.71 -33.77
CA ASP A 156 4.09 16.07 -34.09
C ASP A 156 5.24 17.05 -33.75
N GLU A 157 6.21 16.58 -32.97
CA GLU A 157 7.33 17.39 -32.45
C GLU A 157 8.19 17.96 -33.58
N ASP A 158 8.47 17.18 -34.62
CA ASP A 158 9.30 17.61 -35.75
C ASP A 158 8.68 18.81 -36.49
N GLU A 159 7.36 18.80 -36.66
CA GLU A 159 6.63 19.91 -37.29
C GLU A 159 6.62 21.16 -36.40
N ILE A 160 6.45 20.98 -35.08
CA ILE A 160 6.50 22.08 -34.11
C ILE A 160 7.88 22.76 -34.14
N LEU A 161 8.96 21.96 -34.10
CA LEU A 161 10.33 22.47 -34.16
C LEU A 161 10.62 23.17 -35.49
N ALA A 162 10.06 22.69 -36.60
CA ALA A 162 10.22 23.35 -37.90
C ALA A 162 9.51 24.71 -37.96
N LEU A 163 8.34 24.86 -37.32
CA LEU A 163 7.58 26.11 -37.26
C LEU A 163 8.26 27.15 -36.37
N ASP A 164 8.80 26.75 -35.22
CA ASP A 164 9.50 27.64 -34.27
C ASP A 164 10.80 28.22 -34.88
N ASN A 165 11.57 27.39 -35.60
CA ASN A 165 12.78 27.84 -36.29
C ASN A 165 12.53 28.81 -37.47
N GLN A 166 11.27 29.03 -37.84
CA GLN A 166 10.87 29.94 -38.93
C GLN A 166 10.31 31.28 -38.43
N SER A 167 10.08 31.45 -37.12
CA SER A 167 9.61 32.69 -36.48
C SER A 167 10.74 33.50 -35.85
#